data_AF-M1Q3K9-F1
#
_entry.id   AF-M1Q3K9-F1
#
_cell.length_a   1.000
_cell.length_b   1.000
_cell.length_c   1.000
_cell.angle_alpha   90.00
_cell.angle_beta   90.00
_cell.angle_gamma   90.00
#
_symmetry.space_group_name_H-M   'P 1'
#
loop_
_entity.id
_entity.type
_entity.pdbx_description
1 polymer ?
#
loop_
_entity_poly.entity_id
_entity_poly.type
_entity_poly.pdbx_seq_one_letter_code
_entity_poly.pdbx_strand_id
1 'polypeptide(L)'
;MPDSASWVLARRKNMVKNKITIGILLLVMLVGVALIPAVSAQEEKDYSVTAEEALKHANANMIHFIATNPQGFENWTGASIDSKPVELYDINGQKLFYQFSVYKNTNLIGRIDIGANKTLGQSVRLVETDPIPFKVAEAMNKSIEIAKNESPDGKIKSTTIVVYAYPEIGAMTVVKDKTTGVEHRIFVDAYTLERS
;
A
#
# COMPACT_ATOMS: atom_id res chain seq x y z
N MET A 1 33.92 -45.37 -19.28
CA MET A 1 33.46 -44.90 -17.96
C MET A 1 34.00 -43.49 -17.76
N PRO A 2 33.17 -42.47 -17.49
CA PRO A 2 33.68 -41.12 -17.27
C PRO A 2 34.37 -41.02 -15.90
N ASP A 3 35.55 -40.42 -15.89
CA ASP A 3 36.42 -40.17 -14.73
C ASP A 3 35.67 -39.42 -13.60
N SER A 4 35.90 -39.80 -12.34
CA SER A 4 35.32 -39.20 -11.14
C SER A 4 35.59 -37.70 -11.03
N ALA A 5 36.69 -37.22 -11.61
CA ALA A 5 37.01 -35.79 -11.71
C ALA A 5 36.02 -35.01 -12.61
N SER A 6 35.46 -35.65 -13.65
CA SER A 6 34.51 -35.05 -14.58
C SER A 6 33.18 -34.70 -13.91
N TRP A 7 32.69 -35.58 -13.02
CA TRP A 7 31.45 -35.40 -12.28
C TRP A 7 31.52 -34.28 -11.24
N VAL A 8 32.67 -34.12 -10.58
CA VAL A 8 32.89 -33.06 -9.58
C VAL A 8 32.95 -31.68 -10.24
N LEU A 9 33.59 -31.58 -11.41
CA LEU A 9 33.69 -30.34 -12.18
C LEU A 9 32.33 -29.93 -12.78
N ALA A 10 31.55 -30.89 -13.29
CA ALA A 10 30.18 -30.63 -13.77
C ALA A 10 29.25 -30.15 -12.64
N ARG A 11 29.36 -30.75 -11.44
CA ARG A 11 28.57 -30.37 -10.26
C ARG A 11 28.94 -28.97 -9.73
N ARG A 12 30.22 -28.61 -9.73
CA ARG A 12 30.68 -27.25 -9.37
C ARG A 12 30.21 -26.21 -10.39
N LYS A 13 30.27 -26.51 -11.69
CA LYS A 13 29.84 -25.59 -12.76
C LYS A 13 28.34 -25.28 -12.72
N ASN A 14 27.51 -26.26 -12.35
CA ASN A 14 26.05 -26.06 -12.20
C ASN A 14 25.67 -25.24 -10.95
N MET A 15 26.39 -25.39 -9.83
CA MET A 15 26.16 -24.54 -8.64
C MET A 15 26.53 -23.07 -8.87
N VAL A 16 27.58 -22.79 -9.64
CA VAL A 16 27.99 -21.41 -9.94
C VAL A 16 26.99 -20.71 -10.88
N LYS A 17 26.42 -21.43 -11.85
CA LYS A 17 25.37 -20.89 -12.73
C LYS A 17 24.08 -20.54 -11.97
N ASN A 18 23.62 -21.41 -11.05
CA ASN A 18 22.41 -21.13 -10.27
C ASN A 18 22.57 -19.99 -9.24
N LYS A 19 23.78 -19.74 -8.74
CA LYS A 19 24.03 -18.59 -7.83
C LYS A 19 24.03 -17.25 -8.55
N ILE A 20 24.42 -17.22 -9.84
CA ILE A 20 24.42 -15.99 -10.65
C ILE A 20 23.01 -15.66 -11.15
N THR A 21 22.16 -16.66 -11.42
CA THR A 21 20.77 -16.41 -11.86
C THR A 21 19.85 -15.91 -10.74
N ILE A 22 20.09 -16.29 -9.48
CA ILE A 22 19.31 -15.79 -8.33
C ILE A 22 19.76 -14.37 -7.92
N GLY A 23 21.04 -14.03 -8.12
CA GLY A 23 21.57 -12.69 -7.82
C GLY A 23 21.09 -11.59 -8.77
N ILE A 24 20.69 -11.92 -10.00
CA ILE A 24 20.21 -10.94 -10.98
C ILE A 24 18.69 -10.71 -10.86
N LEU A 25 17.92 -11.69 -10.37
CA LEU A 25 16.47 -11.53 -10.19
C LEU A 25 16.10 -10.54 -9.06
N LEU A 26 17.02 -10.27 -8.12
CA LEU A 26 16.82 -9.31 -7.04
C LEU A 26 17.31 -7.88 -7.36
N LEU A 27 17.98 -7.65 -8.49
CA LEU A 27 18.60 -6.36 -8.78
C LEU A 27 17.79 -5.43 -9.70
N VAL A 28 16.68 -5.90 -10.28
CA VAL A 28 15.86 -5.08 -11.21
C VAL A 28 14.80 -4.25 -10.48
N MET A 29 14.62 -4.41 -9.16
CA MET A 29 13.60 -3.70 -8.38
C MET A 29 14.03 -2.32 -7.84
N LEU A 30 15.15 -1.77 -8.31
CA LEU A 30 15.74 -0.52 -7.80
C LEU A 30 16.02 0.54 -8.89
N VAL A 31 15.22 0.55 -9.97
CA VAL A 31 15.22 1.68 -10.93
C VAL A 31 13.79 2.16 -11.11
N GLY A 32 13.36 3.00 -10.17
CA GLY A 32 12.01 3.55 -10.18
C GLY A 32 11.70 4.42 -8.97
N VAL A 33 12.69 5.13 -8.43
CA VAL A 33 12.40 6.26 -7.56
C VAL A 33 11.94 7.39 -8.47
N ALA A 34 10.66 7.32 -8.87
CA ALA A 34 10.00 8.49 -9.39
C ALA A 34 10.15 9.58 -8.32
N LEU A 35 10.78 10.69 -8.67
CA LEU A 35 10.85 11.88 -7.84
C LEU A 35 9.42 12.36 -7.59
N ILE A 36 8.81 11.87 -6.52
CA ILE A 36 7.59 12.45 -5.99
C ILE A 36 7.97 13.87 -5.55
N PRO A 37 7.28 14.92 -6.01
CA PRO A 37 7.59 16.29 -5.61
C PRO A 37 7.54 16.37 -4.08
N ALA A 38 8.66 16.78 -3.47
CA ALA A 38 8.89 16.88 -2.03
C ALA A 38 7.95 17.84 -1.28
N VAL A 39 6.96 18.42 -1.95
CA VAL A 39 6.05 19.44 -1.42
C VAL A 39 4.98 18.85 -0.47
N SER A 40 4.89 17.53 -0.35
CA SER A 40 3.97 16.85 0.60
C SER A 40 4.64 15.95 1.64
N ALA A 41 5.97 15.95 1.75
CA ALA A 41 6.66 15.16 2.78
C ALA A 41 6.50 15.84 4.15
N GLN A 42 5.52 15.40 4.94
CA GLN A 42 5.37 15.80 6.34
C GLN A 42 6.56 15.24 7.14
N GLU A 43 7.20 16.07 7.99
CA GLU A 43 8.32 15.63 8.83
C GLU A 43 7.92 14.39 9.67
N GLU A 44 8.69 13.31 9.54
CA GLU A 44 8.53 12.12 10.37
C GLU A 44 8.86 12.49 11.82
N LYS A 45 7.86 12.47 12.70
CA LYS A 45 8.04 12.65 14.15
C LYS A 45 8.57 11.36 14.80
N ASP A 46 9.09 11.44 16.04
CA ASP A 46 9.63 10.30 16.82
C ASP A 46 8.73 9.04 16.88
N TYR A 47 7.42 9.23 16.69
CA TYR A 47 6.41 8.16 16.74
C TYR A 47 5.90 7.70 15.36
N SER A 48 6.41 8.29 14.27
CA SER A 48 6.08 7.86 12.91
C SER A 48 6.58 6.44 12.65
N VAL A 49 5.80 5.66 11.90
CA VAL A 49 6.20 4.36 11.37
C VAL A 49 6.44 4.56 9.88
N THR A 50 7.55 4.05 9.36
CA THR A 50 7.85 4.11 7.93
C THR A 50 7.11 3.01 7.18
N ALA A 51 6.95 3.15 5.85
CA ALA A 51 6.34 2.10 5.03
C ALA A 51 7.12 0.76 5.11
N GLU A 52 8.45 0.83 5.23
CA GLU A 52 9.31 -0.36 5.37
C GLU A 52 9.04 -1.07 6.70
N GLU A 53 8.95 -0.32 7.79
CA GLU A 53 8.67 -0.89 9.11
C GLU A 53 7.25 -1.45 9.17
N ALA A 54 6.29 -0.76 8.56
CA ALA A 54 4.93 -1.25 8.43
C ALA A 54 4.87 -2.57 7.63
N LEU A 55 5.66 -2.69 6.55
CA LEU A 55 5.75 -3.92 5.76
C LEU A 55 6.32 -5.08 6.58
N LYS A 56 7.30 -4.85 7.46
CA LYS A 56 7.81 -5.88 8.38
C LYS A 56 6.72 -6.38 9.31
N HIS A 57 5.95 -5.47 9.90
CA HIS A 57 4.81 -5.82 10.75
C HIS A 57 3.73 -6.62 10.00
N ALA A 58 3.41 -6.22 8.77
CA ALA A 58 2.45 -6.94 7.93
C ALA A 58 2.93 -8.36 7.61
N ASN A 59 4.20 -8.54 7.22
CA ASN A 59 4.77 -9.86 6.94
C ASN A 59 4.79 -10.76 8.18
N ALA A 60 5.17 -10.23 9.35
CA ALA A 60 5.18 -10.99 10.59
C ALA A 60 3.79 -11.54 10.95
N ASN A 61 2.75 -10.72 10.75
CA ASN A 61 1.37 -11.14 10.99
C ASN A 61 0.87 -12.12 9.95
N MET A 62 1.18 -11.91 8.67
CA MET A 62 0.86 -12.88 7.62
C MET A 62 1.45 -14.26 7.93
N ILE A 63 2.71 -14.33 8.37
CA ILE A 63 3.35 -15.59 8.79
C ILE A 63 2.59 -16.22 9.96
N HIS A 64 2.18 -15.41 10.96
CA HIS A 64 1.40 -15.90 12.09
C HIS A 64 0.05 -16.50 11.67
N PHE A 65 -0.70 -15.85 10.79
CA PHE A 65 -1.98 -16.37 10.29
C PHE A 65 -1.80 -17.61 9.43
N ILE A 66 -0.76 -17.69 8.60
CA ILE A 66 -0.45 -18.89 7.83
C ILE A 66 -0.12 -20.07 8.76
N ALA A 67 0.68 -19.83 9.82
CA ALA A 67 1.12 -20.88 10.73
C ALA A 67 0.00 -21.38 11.64
N THR A 68 -0.88 -20.49 12.11
CA THR A 68 -1.99 -20.84 12.99
C THR A 68 -3.22 -21.33 12.21
N ASN A 69 -3.32 -20.95 10.93
CA ASN A 69 -4.41 -21.31 10.01
C ASN A 69 -5.80 -21.22 10.64
N PRO A 70 -6.19 -20.07 11.23
CA PRO A 70 -7.53 -19.89 11.75
C PRO A 70 -8.54 -19.91 10.60
N GLN A 71 -9.81 -20.11 10.94
CA GLN A 71 -10.90 -20.11 9.97
C GLN A 71 -10.85 -18.84 9.09
N GLY A 72 -10.92 -19.02 7.77
CA GLY A 72 -10.86 -17.93 6.77
C GLY A 72 -9.47 -17.68 6.18
N PHE A 73 -8.42 -18.31 6.71
CA PHE A 73 -7.03 -18.12 6.26
C PHE A 73 -6.46 -19.34 5.52
N GLU A 74 -7.29 -20.33 5.20
CA GLU A 74 -6.88 -21.60 4.56
C GLU A 74 -6.15 -21.36 3.24
N ASN A 75 -6.51 -20.28 2.54
CA ASN A 75 -5.93 -19.93 1.26
C ASN A 75 -4.62 -19.12 1.35
N TRP A 76 -4.16 -18.71 2.53
CA TRP A 76 -3.01 -17.81 2.67
C TRP A 76 -1.66 -18.50 2.51
N THR A 77 -1.59 -19.83 2.61
CA THR A 77 -0.36 -20.57 2.31
C THR A 77 0.07 -20.30 0.87
N GLY A 78 1.30 -19.81 0.69
CA GLY A 78 1.88 -19.44 -0.61
C GLY A 78 1.44 -18.08 -1.16
N ALA A 79 0.71 -17.27 -0.36
CA ALA A 79 0.40 -15.89 -0.71
C ALA A 79 1.60 -14.96 -0.45
N SER A 80 1.51 -13.73 -0.96
CA SER A 80 2.50 -12.66 -0.79
C SER A 80 1.84 -11.30 -0.58
N ILE A 81 2.49 -10.44 0.19
CA ILE A 81 2.11 -9.03 0.33
C ILE A 81 2.68 -8.21 -0.83
N ASP A 82 1.88 -7.34 -1.44
CA ASP A 82 2.39 -6.24 -2.27
C ASP A 82 3.14 -5.25 -1.38
N SER A 83 4.42 -5.02 -1.66
CA SER A 83 5.27 -4.14 -0.85
C SER A 83 4.90 -2.66 -0.95
N LYS A 84 4.06 -2.27 -1.90
CA LYS A 84 3.57 -0.91 -2.07
C LYS A 84 2.21 -0.74 -1.38
N PRO A 85 2.15 -0.13 -0.19
CA PRO A 85 0.88 0.07 0.49
C PRO A 85 0.09 1.22 -0.13
N VAL A 86 -1.22 1.20 0.08
CA VAL A 86 -2.04 2.42 0.01
C VAL A 86 -1.87 3.16 1.32
N GLU A 87 -1.47 4.42 1.26
CA GLU A 87 -1.41 5.29 2.44
C GLU A 87 -2.80 5.88 2.72
N LEU A 88 -3.31 5.62 3.92
CA LEU A 88 -4.62 6.07 4.37
C LEU A 88 -4.46 7.21 5.38
N TYR A 89 -5.04 8.36 5.09
CA TYR A 89 -4.97 9.56 5.91
C TYR A 89 -6.28 9.80 6.67
N ASP A 90 -6.26 10.60 7.73
CA ASP A 90 -7.48 11.21 8.25
C ASP A 90 -7.86 12.42 7.38
N ILE A 91 -9.04 12.99 7.65
CA ILE A 91 -9.53 14.18 6.92
C ILE A 91 -8.68 15.44 7.17
N ASN A 92 -7.77 15.42 8.13
CA ASN A 92 -6.88 16.53 8.47
C ASN A 92 -5.46 16.35 7.88
N GLY A 93 -5.22 15.27 7.14
CA GLY A 93 -3.94 14.98 6.50
C GLY A 93 -2.95 14.22 7.39
N GLN A 94 -3.35 13.74 8.57
CA GLN A 94 -2.52 12.84 9.35
C GLN A 94 -2.58 11.43 8.78
N LYS A 95 -1.43 10.83 8.46
CA LYS A 95 -1.37 9.42 8.04
C LYS A 95 -1.82 8.51 9.20
N LEU A 96 -2.82 7.68 8.95
CA LEU A 96 -3.36 6.73 9.90
C LEU A 96 -2.77 5.34 9.66
N PHE A 97 -2.80 4.86 8.42
CA PHE A 97 -2.44 3.48 8.12
C PHE A 97 -1.64 3.34 6.83
N TYR A 98 -0.81 2.30 6.80
CA TYR A 98 -0.34 1.65 5.59
C TYR A 98 -1.19 0.42 5.36
N GLN A 99 -2.00 0.42 4.29
CA GLN A 99 -2.77 -0.75 3.91
C GLN A 99 -2.01 -1.57 2.87
N PHE A 100 -1.70 -2.81 3.21
CA PHE A 100 -1.05 -3.78 2.34
C PHE A 100 -2.08 -4.74 1.74
N SER A 101 -1.95 -5.01 0.44
CA SER A 101 -2.75 -6.03 -0.25
C SER A 101 -2.04 -7.38 -0.20
N VAL A 102 -2.80 -8.44 0.09
CA VAL A 102 -2.32 -9.83 0.11
C VAL A 102 -2.84 -10.55 -1.12
N TYR A 103 -1.93 -11.10 -1.92
CA TYR A 103 -2.23 -11.79 -3.16
C TYR A 103 -1.82 -13.26 -3.09
N LYS A 104 -2.64 -14.12 -3.69
CA LYS A 104 -2.21 -15.47 -4.09
C LYS A 104 -2.34 -15.59 -5.59
N ASN A 105 -1.21 -15.84 -6.24
CA ASN A 105 -1.08 -15.67 -7.69
C ASN A 105 -1.49 -14.23 -8.07
N THR A 106 -2.55 -14.05 -8.86
CA THR A 106 -3.07 -12.75 -9.28
C THR A 106 -4.31 -12.30 -8.50
N ASN A 107 -4.79 -13.12 -7.55
CA ASN A 107 -6.05 -12.86 -6.86
C ASN A 107 -5.79 -12.13 -5.55
N LEU A 108 -6.49 -11.02 -5.33
CA LEU A 108 -6.54 -10.34 -4.04
C LEU A 108 -7.31 -11.22 -3.06
N ILE A 109 -6.66 -11.67 -2.00
CA ILE A 109 -7.26 -12.57 -1.00
C ILE A 109 -7.32 -11.96 0.40
N GLY A 110 -6.67 -10.81 0.61
CA GLY A 110 -6.66 -10.17 1.90
C GLY A 110 -6.09 -8.76 1.91
N ARG A 111 -6.28 -8.10 3.05
CA ARG A 111 -5.71 -6.79 3.38
C ARG A 111 -5.18 -6.78 4.80
N ILE A 112 -4.12 -6.01 5.02
CA ILE A 112 -3.56 -5.78 6.34
C ILE A 112 -3.34 -4.28 6.52
N ASP A 113 -4.02 -3.68 7.49
CA ASP A 113 -3.80 -2.28 7.88
C ASP A 113 -2.80 -2.22 9.03
N ILE A 114 -1.70 -1.48 8.82
CA ILE A 114 -0.68 -1.23 9.83
C ILE A 114 -0.69 0.25 10.22
N GLY A 115 -0.72 0.54 11.53
CA GLY A 115 -0.67 1.90 12.07
C GLY A 115 0.58 2.66 11.61
N ALA A 116 0.38 3.85 11.06
CA ALA A 116 1.45 4.76 10.63
C ALA A 116 2.03 5.59 11.79
N ASN A 117 1.46 5.50 12.98
CA ASN A 117 1.94 6.16 14.19
C ASN A 117 1.81 5.24 15.39
N LYS A 118 2.89 5.11 16.17
CA LYS A 118 2.98 4.26 17.37
C LYS A 118 1.95 4.65 18.45
N THR A 119 1.46 5.89 18.45
CA THR A 119 0.42 6.35 19.40
C THR A 119 -0.98 5.83 19.06
N LEU A 120 -1.18 5.23 17.87
CA LEU A 120 -2.45 4.60 17.47
C LEU A 120 -2.70 3.25 18.18
N GLY A 121 -1.77 2.81 19.02
CA GLY A 121 -1.90 1.60 19.84
C GLY A 121 -1.30 0.38 19.16
N GLN A 122 -2.14 -0.61 18.88
CA GLN A 122 -1.70 -1.86 18.24
C GLN A 122 -1.16 -1.57 16.83
N SER A 123 -0.04 -2.21 16.48
CA SER A 123 0.58 -2.07 15.18
C SER A 123 -0.36 -2.54 14.05
N VAL A 124 -1.00 -3.68 14.23
CA VAL A 124 -1.98 -4.22 13.28
C VAL A 124 -3.36 -3.74 13.67
N ARG A 125 -4.01 -3.04 12.75
CA ARG A 125 -5.35 -2.50 12.95
C ARG A 125 -6.43 -3.43 12.41
N LEU A 126 -6.21 -3.96 11.20
CA LEU A 126 -7.16 -4.79 10.48
C LEU A 126 -6.42 -5.90 9.74
N VAL A 127 -7.01 -7.09 9.74
CA VAL A 127 -6.65 -8.18 8.84
C VAL A 127 -7.97 -8.67 8.26
N GLU A 128 -8.14 -8.46 6.96
CA GLU A 128 -9.38 -8.77 6.24
C GLU A 128 -9.10 -9.87 5.21
N THR A 129 -10.04 -10.80 5.08
CA THR A 129 -10.03 -11.89 4.11
C THR A 129 -11.08 -11.63 3.04
N ASP A 130 -10.78 -11.97 1.78
CA ASP A 130 -11.68 -11.79 0.62
C ASP A 130 -12.26 -10.36 0.47
N PRO A 131 -11.41 -9.32 0.49
CA PRO A 131 -11.85 -7.93 0.49
C PRO A 131 -12.41 -7.50 -0.86
N ILE A 132 -13.36 -6.56 -0.84
CA ILE A 132 -13.82 -5.88 -2.06
C ILE A 132 -12.73 -4.92 -2.56
N PRO A 133 -12.27 -5.01 -3.82
CA PRO A 133 -11.24 -4.12 -4.36
C PRO A 133 -11.66 -2.65 -4.30
N PHE A 134 -10.72 -1.77 -3.91
CA PHE A 134 -10.92 -0.34 -4.02
C PHE A 134 -10.77 0.13 -5.46
N LYS A 135 -11.44 1.22 -5.77
CA LYS A 135 -11.27 1.97 -7.01
C LYS A 135 -10.53 3.28 -6.75
N VAL A 136 -9.36 3.19 -6.10
CA VAL A 136 -8.56 4.35 -5.62
C VAL A 136 -8.39 5.41 -6.71
N ALA A 137 -7.89 5.02 -7.89
CA ALA A 137 -7.62 5.96 -8.97
C ALA A 137 -8.92 6.59 -9.51
N GLU A 138 -10.00 5.81 -9.63
CA GLU A 138 -11.29 6.30 -10.10
C GLU A 138 -11.91 7.28 -9.10
N ALA A 139 -11.87 6.95 -7.80
CA ALA A 139 -12.36 7.82 -6.74
C ALA A 139 -11.60 9.16 -6.72
N MET A 140 -10.27 9.14 -6.81
CA MET A 140 -9.45 10.36 -6.88
C MET A 140 -9.73 11.18 -8.14
N ASN A 141 -9.89 10.54 -9.30
CA ASN A 141 -10.22 11.24 -10.53
C ASN A 141 -11.60 11.90 -10.44
N LYS A 142 -12.60 11.17 -9.91
CA LYS A 142 -13.96 11.65 -9.73
C LYS A 142 -14.04 12.79 -8.71
N SER A 143 -13.30 12.72 -7.60
CA SER A 143 -13.26 13.80 -6.60
C SER A 143 -12.65 15.07 -7.19
N ILE A 144 -11.61 14.93 -8.03
CA ILE A 144 -11.00 16.05 -8.78
C ILE A 144 -11.99 16.64 -9.79
N GLU A 145 -12.71 15.80 -10.53
CA GLU A 145 -13.70 16.25 -11.51
C GLU A 145 -14.82 17.06 -10.83
N ILE A 146 -15.40 16.54 -9.75
CA ILE A 146 -16.43 17.23 -8.96
C ILE A 146 -15.89 18.56 -8.44
N ALA A 147 -14.68 18.57 -7.87
CA ALA A 147 -14.02 19.79 -7.40
C ALA A 147 -13.87 20.86 -8.49
N LYS A 148 -13.49 20.48 -9.71
CA LYS A 148 -13.38 21.42 -10.84
C LYS A 148 -14.72 21.94 -11.32
N ASN A 149 -15.77 21.12 -11.26
CA ASN A 149 -17.11 21.53 -11.66
C ASN A 149 -17.77 22.48 -10.65
N GLU A 150 -17.58 22.23 -9.35
CA GLU A 150 -18.17 23.04 -8.28
C GLU A 150 -17.36 24.29 -7.94
N SER A 151 -16.06 24.28 -8.24
CA SER A 151 -15.19 25.42 -8.03
C SER A 151 -14.27 25.62 -9.24
N PRO A 152 -14.81 26.05 -10.40
CA PRO A 152 -14.03 26.20 -11.64
C PRO A 152 -12.83 27.13 -11.48
N ASP A 153 -12.97 28.18 -10.68
CA ASP A 153 -11.90 29.13 -10.38
C ASP A 153 -11.06 28.72 -9.17
N GLY A 154 -11.47 27.70 -8.41
CA GLY A 154 -10.78 27.23 -7.21
C GLY A 154 -9.40 26.63 -7.51
N LYS A 155 -8.49 26.70 -6.53
CA LYS A 155 -7.18 26.04 -6.60
C LYS A 155 -7.25 24.72 -5.85
N ILE A 156 -7.09 23.59 -6.55
CA ILE A 156 -6.88 22.29 -5.90
C ILE A 156 -5.57 22.34 -5.10
N LYS A 157 -5.68 22.03 -3.81
CA LYS A 157 -4.57 22.01 -2.84
C LYS A 157 -3.98 20.62 -2.69
N SER A 158 -4.85 19.61 -2.61
CA SER A 158 -4.46 18.20 -2.47
C SER A 158 -5.58 17.30 -2.96
N THR A 159 -5.23 16.06 -3.27
CA THR A 159 -6.17 14.95 -3.40
C THR A 159 -5.52 13.73 -2.78
N THR A 160 -6.16 13.17 -1.75
CA THR A 160 -5.58 12.11 -0.91
C THR A 160 -6.64 11.07 -0.61
N ILE A 161 -6.23 9.80 -0.45
CA ILE A 161 -7.12 8.77 0.09
C ILE A 161 -7.21 8.95 1.60
N VAL A 162 -8.43 9.01 2.11
CA VAL A 162 -8.73 9.24 3.51
C VAL A 162 -9.68 8.18 4.07
N VAL A 163 -9.55 7.92 5.35
CA VAL A 163 -10.58 7.30 6.18
C VAL A 163 -11.49 8.41 6.66
N TYR A 164 -12.67 8.55 6.05
CA TYR A 164 -13.62 9.62 6.40
C TYR A 164 -14.60 9.20 7.50
N ALA A 165 -14.92 7.90 7.58
CA ALA A 165 -15.72 7.32 8.65
C ALA A 165 -15.36 5.83 8.83
N TYR A 166 -14.30 5.51 9.59
CA TYR A 166 -13.73 4.16 9.64
C TYR A 166 -14.80 3.05 9.82
N PRO A 167 -14.81 1.99 8.98
CA PRO A 167 -13.81 1.62 7.98
C PRO A 167 -14.01 2.22 6.57
N GLU A 168 -14.87 3.23 6.41
CA GLU A 168 -15.15 3.87 5.13
C GLU A 168 -13.96 4.71 4.64
N ILE A 169 -13.54 4.42 3.41
CA ILE A 169 -12.36 4.97 2.75
C ILE A 169 -12.80 5.64 1.45
N GLY A 170 -12.28 6.84 1.19
CA GLY A 170 -12.63 7.62 0.02
C GLY A 170 -11.52 8.54 -0.42
N ALA A 171 -11.66 9.13 -1.60
CA ALA A 171 -10.81 10.22 -2.03
C ALA A 171 -11.34 11.54 -1.47
N MET A 172 -10.46 12.35 -0.89
CA MET A 172 -10.74 13.72 -0.47
C MET A 172 -9.95 14.68 -1.36
N THR A 173 -10.65 15.57 -2.07
CA THR A 173 -10.03 16.71 -2.76
C THR A 173 -10.28 17.99 -1.99
N VAL A 174 -9.21 18.70 -1.63
CA VAL A 174 -9.28 20.01 -0.98
C VAL A 174 -9.13 21.10 -2.04
N VAL A 175 -10.09 22.01 -2.11
CA VAL A 175 -10.08 23.15 -3.03
C VAL A 175 -10.11 24.44 -2.23
N LYS A 176 -9.21 25.36 -2.55
CA LYS A 176 -9.21 26.71 -2.00
C LYS A 176 -9.88 27.67 -2.97
N ASP A 177 -10.97 28.27 -2.54
CA ASP A 177 -11.64 29.34 -3.29
C ASP A 177 -10.70 30.55 -3.45
N LYS A 178 -10.60 31.09 -4.66
CA LYS A 178 -9.65 32.18 -4.94
C LYS A 178 -10.12 33.54 -4.41
N THR A 179 -11.42 33.75 -4.31
CA THR A 179 -12.02 35.04 -3.96
C THR A 179 -12.07 35.23 -2.46
N THR A 180 -12.56 34.22 -1.75
CA THR A 180 -12.77 34.20 -0.30
C THR A 180 -11.58 33.60 0.46
N GLY A 181 -10.78 32.77 -0.21
CA GLY A 181 -9.70 32.02 0.43
C GLY A 181 -10.17 30.84 1.29
N VAL A 182 -11.48 30.54 1.32
CA VAL A 182 -12.06 29.43 2.08
C VAL A 182 -11.70 28.10 1.43
N GLU A 183 -11.47 27.07 2.25
CA GLU A 183 -11.19 25.72 1.78
C GLU A 183 -12.46 24.85 1.87
N HIS A 184 -12.76 24.16 0.77
CA HIS A 184 -13.84 23.20 0.63
C HIS A 184 -13.26 21.80 0.42
N ARG A 185 -13.96 20.78 0.93
CA ARG A 185 -13.57 19.38 0.82
C ARG A 185 -14.63 18.62 0.04
N ILE A 186 -14.19 17.87 -0.97
CA ILE A 186 -15.04 16.98 -1.77
C ILE A 186 -14.63 15.55 -1.44
N PHE A 187 -15.61 14.71 -1.09
CA PHE A 187 -15.40 13.30 -0.78
C PHE A 187 -16.07 12.41 -1.84
N VAL A 188 -15.36 11.35 -2.23
CA VAL A 188 -15.88 10.30 -3.11
C VAL A 188 -15.51 8.95 -2.52
N ASP A 189 -16.48 8.09 -2.28
CA ASP A 189 -16.27 6.76 -1.72
C ASP A 189 -15.42 5.88 -2.65
N ALA A 190 -14.47 5.14 -2.08
CA ALA A 190 -13.53 4.32 -2.85
C ALA A 190 -14.14 3.00 -3.37
N TYR A 191 -15.32 2.60 -2.90
CA TYR A 191 -16.01 1.39 -3.33
C TYR A 191 -17.15 1.71 -4.30
N THR A 192 -18.05 2.61 -3.91
CA THR A 192 -19.27 2.94 -4.67
C THR A 192 -19.02 4.01 -5.71
N LEU A 193 -17.95 4.81 -5.56
CA LEU A 193 -17.71 6.05 -6.31
C LEU A 193 -18.80 7.10 -6.10
N GLU A 194 -19.68 6.93 -5.13
CA GLU A 194 -20.69 7.93 -4.78
C GLU A 194 -20.05 9.07 -4.01
N ARG A 195 -20.73 10.21 -4.01
CA ARG A 195 -20.31 11.33 -3.16
C ARG A 195 -20.65 10.98 -1.71
N SER A 196 -19.68 11.16 -0.83
CA SER A 196 -19.84 10.94 0.62
C SER A 196 -19.98 12.25 1.39
#